data_AF-A0A6A0B9S3-F1
#
_entry.id   AF-A0A6A0B9S3-F1
#
_cell.length_a   1.000
_cell.length_b   1.000
_cell.length_c   1.000
_cell.angle_alpha   90.00
_cell.angle_beta   90.00
_cell.angle_gamma   90.00
#
_symmetry.space_group_name_H-M   'P 1'
#
loop_
_entity.id
_entity.type
_entity.pdbx_description
1 polymer ?
#
loop_
_entity_poly.entity_id
_entity_poly.type
_entity_poly.pdbx_seq_one_letter_code
_entity_poly.pdbx_strand_id
1 'polypeptide(L)'
;MKVEYEELLSKNYDEAVVFLLKKYGPATADYYSEKSYNRFKAGEIKSIAKGKISRTSEGLYCHHIDEDKVIMISTQDVIKMLDIPYDYQRKERLVYCDLIEHGILHVLIAIENKNKSTLGTVGIGGYINFIRPELYLWFIMNEVPTATWRKNCYEKVYMEKNEAIELLAKIDNFLVNNYQITHEMINEATENYFYKIR
;
A
#
# COMPACT_ATOMS: atom_id res chain seq x y z
N MET A 1 18.85 5.75 -5.79
CA MET A 1 17.38 5.66 -6.01
C MET A 1 17.08 5.75 -7.50
N LYS A 2 16.25 4.83 -8.02
CA LYS A 2 15.76 4.86 -9.40
C LYS A 2 14.99 6.17 -9.67
N VAL A 3 15.27 6.81 -10.80
CA VAL A 3 14.65 8.09 -11.24
C VAL A 3 13.12 8.06 -11.15
N GLU A 4 12.52 6.89 -11.42
CA GLU A 4 11.07 6.68 -11.40
C GLU A 4 10.44 6.90 -10.01
N TYR A 5 11.14 6.56 -8.91
CA TYR A 5 10.62 6.74 -7.56
C TYR A 5 10.69 8.21 -7.11
N GLU A 6 11.71 8.94 -7.57
CA GLU A 6 11.81 10.39 -7.35
C GLU A 6 10.70 11.12 -8.09
N GLU A 7 10.45 10.72 -9.34
CA GLU A 7 9.35 11.27 -10.12
C GLU A 7 8.00 11.01 -9.43
N LEU A 8 7.77 9.79 -8.94
CA LEU A 8 6.53 9.44 -8.24
C LEU A 8 6.35 10.26 -6.94
N LEU A 9 7.41 10.40 -6.14
CA LEU A 9 7.37 11.15 -4.88
C LEU A 9 7.14 12.67 -5.08
N SER A 10 7.44 13.19 -6.28
CA SER A 10 7.21 14.60 -6.63
C SER A 10 5.77 14.93 -7.04
N LYS A 11 4.92 13.91 -7.24
CA LYS A 11 3.53 14.04 -7.69
C LYS A 11 2.58 14.17 -6.51
N ASN A 12 1.39 14.73 -6.76
CA ASN A 12 0.26 14.48 -5.87
C ASN A 12 -0.29 13.04 -6.07
N TYR A 13 -1.16 12.59 -5.19
CA TYR A 13 -1.66 11.22 -5.17
C TYR A 13 -2.42 10.86 -6.46
N ASP A 14 -3.27 11.74 -6.98
CA ASP A 14 -4.00 11.51 -8.22
C ASP A 14 -3.05 11.41 -9.44
N GLU A 15 -2.05 12.28 -9.50
CA GLU A 15 -1.00 12.24 -10.52
C GLU A 15 -0.16 10.96 -10.42
N ALA A 16 0.15 10.49 -9.21
CA ALA A 16 0.85 9.25 -8.97
C ALA A 16 0.02 8.04 -9.44
N VAL A 17 -1.29 8.03 -9.19
CA VAL A 17 -2.21 7.02 -9.69
C VAL A 17 -2.23 7.02 -11.23
N VAL A 18 -2.35 8.18 -11.87
CA VAL A 18 -2.33 8.29 -13.35
C VAL A 18 -1.00 7.78 -13.92
N PHE A 19 0.11 8.12 -13.28
CA PHE A 19 1.43 7.63 -13.67
C PHE A 19 1.52 6.11 -13.63
N LEU A 20 1.05 5.48 -12.55
CA LEU A 20 1.08 4.03 -12.38
C LEU A 20 0.09 3.30 -13.31
N LEU A 21 -1.09 3.89 -13.57
CA LEU A 21 -2.03 3.38 -14.58
C LEU A 21 -1.41 3.38 -15.98
N LYS A 22 -0.65 4.43 -16.33
CA LYS A 22 0.08 4.47 -17.61
C LYS A 22 1.20 3.42 -17.65
N LYS A 23 1.88 3.19 -16.52
CA LYS A 23 3.00 2.26 -16.41
C LYS A 23 2.59 0.80 -16.49
N TYR A 24 1.55 0.41 -15.75
CA TYR A 24 1.17 -1.00 -15.57
C TYR A 24 -0.16 -1.39 -16.22
N GLY A 25 -0.92 -0.42 -16.73
CA GLY A 25 -2.26 -0.63 -17.26
C GLY A 25 -3.35 -0.72 -16.18
N PRO A 26 -4.62 -0.64 -16.59
CA PRO A 26 -5.77 -0.74 -15.68
C PRO A 26 -5.97 -2.17 -15.15
N ALA A 27 -6.68 -2.29 -14.02
CA ALA A 27 -7.13 -3.60 -13.55
C ALA A 27 -8.18 -4.22 -14.49
N THR A 28 -8.14 -5.54 -14.63
CA THR A 28 -9.01 -6.29 -15.54
C THR A 28 -10.21 -6.92 -14.84
N ALA A 29 -10.22 -6.92 -13.51
CA ALA A 29 -11.26 -7.47 -12.67
C ALA A 29 -11.43 -6.64 -11.40
N ASP A 30 -12.63 -6.67 -10.82
CA ASP A 30 -12.92 -6.05 -9.53
C ASP A 30 -12.18 -6.80 -8.41
N TYR A 31 -11.84 -6.11 -7.32
CA TYR A 31 -11.08 -6.70 -6.21
C TYR A 31 -11.85 -7.84 -5.54
N TYR A 32 -13.14 -7.62 -5.33
CA TYR A 32 -14.10 -8.61 -4.85
C TYR A 32 -15.20 -8.83 -5.88
N SER A 33 -15.79 -10.02 -5.90
CA SER A 33 -17.01 -10.30 -6.69
C SER A 33 -18.20 -9.53 -6.11
N GLU A 34 -18.90 -8.75 -6.94
CA GLU A 34 -20.10 -7.98 -6.54
C GLU A 34 -21.16 -8.85 -5.87
N LYS A 35 -21.47 -10.00 -6.49
CA LYS A 35 -22.43 -10.96 -5.93
C LYS A 35 -22.01 -11.43 -4.54
N SER A 36 -20.73 -11.77 -4.36
CA SER A 36 -20.24 -12.20 -3.05
C SER A 36 -20.21 -11.06 -2.03
N TYR A 37 -19.87 -9.85 -2.47
CA TYR A 37 -19.80 -8.66 -1.63
C TYR A 37 -21.18 -8.32 -1.06
N ASN A 38 -22.21 -8.30 -1.91
CA ASN A 38 -23.58 -8.01 -1.50
C ASN A 38 -24.12 -9.05 -0.51
N ARG A 39 -23.89 -10.35 -0.80
CA ARG A 39 -24.27 -11.43 0.13
C ARG A 39 -23.53 -11.35 1.46
N PHE A 40 -22.28 -10.94 1.46
CA PHE A 40 -21.50 -10.74 2.69
C PHE A 40 -22.04 -9.58 3.53
N LYS A 41 -22.37 -8.44 2.89
CA LYS A 41 -23.00 -7.28 3.56
C LYS A 41 -24.39 -7.62 4.11
N ALA A 42 -25.15 -8.47 3.40
CA ALA A 42 -26.44 -9.00 3.86
C ALA A 42 -26.32 -10.06 4.98
N GLY A 43 -25.10 -10.46 5.37
CA GLY A 43 -24.88 -11.46 6.42
C GLY A 43 -25.09 -12.92 5.98
N GLU A 44 -25.32 -13.17 4.69
CA GLU A 44 -25.58 -14.52 4.16
C GLU A 44 -24.33 -15.41 4.11
N ILE A 45 -23.15 -14.79 3.99
CA ILE A 45 -21.87 -15.48 3.93
C ILE A 45 -20.85 -14.83 4.85
N LYS A 46 -19.87 -15.61 5.29
CA LYS A 46 -18.80 -15.17 6.21
C LYS A 46 -17.59 -14.59 5.49
N SER A 47 -17.42 -14.86 4.20
CA SER A 47 -16.27 -14.42 3.42
C SER A 47 -16.64 -13.90 2.04
N ILE A 48 -15.90 -12.92 1.54
CA ILE A 48 -16.05 -12.35 0.20
C ILE A 48 -15.10 -13.05 -0.78
N ALA A 49 -15.62 -13.53 -1.91
CA ALA A 49 -14.82 -14.09 -3.00
C ALA A 49 -14.02 -12.98 -3.71
N LYS A 50 -12.69 -13.16 -3.79
CA LYS A 50 -11.78 -12.27 -4.53
C LYS A 50 -11.95 -12.41 -6.05
N GLY A 51 -11.76 -11.31 -6.77
CA GLY A 51 -11.62 -11.31 -8.22
C GLY A 51 -10.22 -11.75 -8.69
N LYS A 52 -10.05 -11.86 -10.00
CA LYS A 52 -8.79 -12.28 -10.64
C LYS A 52 -7.83 -11.09 -10.82
N ILE A 53 -7.45 -10.47 -9.71
CA ILE A 53 -6.64 -9.24 -9.68
C ILE A 53 -5.16 -9.49 -9.39
N SER A 54 -4.75 -10.71 -9.06
CA SER A 54 -3.38 -11.00 -8.65
C SER A 54 -2.40 -10.83 -9.81
N ARG A 55 -1.43 -9.92 -9.64
CA ARG A 55 -0.25 -9.73 -10.51
C ARG A 55 1.07 -9.91 -9.76
N THR A 56 1.03 -10.65 -8.67
CA THR A 56 2.23 -10.96 -7.87
C THR A 56 3.24 -11.83 -8.63
N SER A 57 2.85 -12.50 -9.71
CA SER A 57 3.79 -13.13 -10.66
C SER A 57 4.69 -12.13 -11.38
N GLU A 58 4.27 -10.87 -11.47
CA GLU A 58 5.02 -9.75 -12.05
C GLU A 58 5.72 -8.90 -10.98
N GLY A 59 5.61 -9.30 -9.70
CA GLY A 59 6.09 -8.55 -8.55
C GLY A 59 5.24 -7.33 -8.18
N LEU A 60 3.95 -7.30 -8.60
CA LEU A 60 3.05 -6.17 -8.40
C LEU A 60 2.00 -6.43 -7.32
N TYR A 61 1.71 -5.40 -6.54
CA TYR A 61 0.60 -5.28 -5.61
C TYR A 61 -0.57 -4.57 -6.27
N CYS A 62 -1.79 -4.94 -5.87
CA CYS A 62 -3.00 -4.19 -6.20
C CYS A 62 -3.29 -3.21 -5.06
N HIS A 63 -3.38 -1.93 -5.39
CA HIS A 63 -3.71 -0.85 -4.47
C HIS A 63 -5.10 -0.30 -4.81
N HIS A 64 -5.88 0.00 -3.77
CA HIS A 64 -7.20 0.63 -3.89
C HIS A 64 -7.04 2.14 -3.95
N ILE A 65 -7.46 2.76 -5.05
CA ILE A 65 -7.33 4.21 -5.27
C ILE A 65 -8.07 4.98 -4.16
N ASP A 66 -9.18 4.44 -3.66
CA ASP A 66 -10.01 5.08 -2.62
C ASP A 66 -9.44 4.98 -1.18
N GLU A 67 -8.24 4.42 -0.97
CA GLU A 67 -7.62 4.40 0.37
C GLU A 67 -7.23 5.78 0.89
N ASP A 68 -7.36 6.82 0.06
CA ASP A 68 -7.33 8.23 0.45
C ASP A 68 -8.59 8.68 1.22
N LYS A 69 -9.67 7.90 1.18
CA LYS A 69 -10.96 8.21 1.82
C LYS A 69 -11.23 7.34 3.03
N VAL A 70 -10.87 6.05 2.97
CA VAL A 70 -11.19 5.06 3.99
C VAL A 70 -10.00 4.13 4.20
N ILE A 71 -9.68 3.81 5.46
CA ILE A 71 -8.61 2.87 5.78
C ILE A 71 -9.03 1.42 5.51
N MET A 72 -8.07 0.57 5.15
CA MET A 72 -8.24 -0.89 5.13
C MET A 72 -9.44 -1.37 4.29
N ILE A 73 -9.65 -0.78 3.10
CA ILE A 73 -10.82 -1.00 2.23
C ILE A 73 -10.98 -2.46 1.78
N SER A 74 -9.90 -3.23 1.82
CA SER A 74 -9.90 -4.67 1.53
C SER A 74 -10.18 -5.56 2.75
N THR A 75 -10.34 -5.01 3.95
CA THR A 75 -10.57 -5.79 5.18
C THR A 75 -12.07 -5.99 5.42
N GLN A 76 -12.51 -7.24 5.47
CA GLN A 76 -13.92 -7.61 5.57
C GLN A 76 -14.64 -7.05 6.80
N ASP A 77 -13.97 -7.01 7.95
CA ASP A 77 -14.54 -6.43 9.17
C ASP A 77 -14.71 -4.92 9.05
N VAL A 78 -13.75 -4.25 8.42
CA VAL A 78 -13.80 -2.80 8.16
C VAL A 78 -14.88 -2.47 7.11
N ILE A 79 -15.02 -3.30 6.08
CA ILE A 79 -16.10 -3.19 5.08
C ILE A 79 -17.47 -3.19 5.74
N LYS A 80 -17.71 -4.07 6.73
CA LYS A 80 -18.98 -4.09 7.48
C LYS A 80 -19.11 -2.90 8.42
N MET A 81 -18.06 -2.61 9.19
CA MET A 81 -18.07 -1.57 10.21
C MET A 81 -18.33 -0.18 9.61
N LEU A 82 -17.76 0.12 8.44
CA LEU A 82 -17.85 1.42 7.78
C LEU A 82 -18.83 1.43 6.59
N ASP A 83 -19.59 0.35 6.41
CA ASP A 83 -20.54 0.18 5.31
C ASP A 83 -19.97 0.51 3.91
N ILE A 84 -18.72 0.12 3.65
CA ILE A 84 -17.98 0.53 2.44
C ILE A 84 -18.76 0.14 1.17
N PRO A 85 -18.94 1.07 0.20
CA PRO A 85 -19.65 0.78 -1.03
C PRO A 85 -18.84 -0.15 -1.93
N TYR A 86 -19.55 -1.00 -2.69
CA TYR A 86 -18.88 -1.90 -3.65
C TYR A 86 -18.12 -1.14 -4.74
N ASP A 87 -18.52 0.10 -5.05
CA ASP A 87 -17.87 0.91 -6.07
C ASP A 87 -16.36 1.10 -5.83
N TYR A 88 -15.91 1.10 -4.57
CA TYR A 88 -14.47 1.18 -4.23
C TYR A 88 -13.70 -0.09 -4.59
N GLN A 89 -14.41 -1.20 -4.82
CA GLN A 89 -13.83 -2.48 -5.21
C GLN A 89 -13.78 -2.66 -6.73
N ARG A 90 -14.38 -1.75 -7.51
CA ARG A 90 -14.41 -1.85 -8.97
C ARG A 90 -13.02 -1.70 -9.56
N LYS A 91 -12.76 -2.39 -10.67
CA LYS A 91 -11.46 -2.39 -11.36
C LYS A 91 -10.97 -0.99 -11.74
N GLU A 92 -11.87 -0.05 -12.04
CA GLU A 92 -11.54 1.35 -12.33
C GLU A 92 -11.04 2.13 -11.10
N ARG A 93 -11.23 1.56 -9.90
CA ARG A 93 -10.76 2.08 -8.61
C ARG A 93 -9.53 1.34 -8.09
N LEU A 94 -8.84 0.58 -8.95
CA LEU A 94 -7.63 -0.17 -8.61
C LEU A 94 -6.46 0.29 -9.47
N VAL A 95 -5.26 0.26 -8.88
CA VAL A 95 -3.99 0.53 -9.58
C VAL A 95 -2.94 -0.49 -9.15
N TYR A 96 -2.04 -0.86 -10.05
CA TYR A 96 -0.91 -1.73 -9.73
C TYR A 96 0.35 -0.94 -9.42
N CYS A 97 1.15 -1.44 -8.49
CA CYS A 97 2.41 -0.84 -8.05
C CYS A 97 3.37 -1.92 -7.56
N ASP A 98 4.68 -1.67 -7.63
CA ASP A 98 5.66 -2.43 -6.86
C ASP A 98 5.62 -2.01 -5.36
N LEU A 99 6.38 -2.69 -4.49
CA LEU A 99 6.33 -2.43 -3.05
C LEU A 99 6.77 -1.00 -2.67
N ILE A 100 7.73 -0.43 -3.39
CA ILE A 100 8.24 0.93 -3.10
C ILE A 100 7.23 1.96 -3.57
N GLU A 101 6.71 1.79 -4.78
CA GLU A 101 5.63 2.63 -5.33
C GLU A 101 4.40 2.61 -4.41
N HIS A 102 4.04 1.44 -3.88
CA HIS A 102 2.96 1.30 -2.90
C HIS A 102 3.23 2.12 -1.63
N GLY A 103 4.47 2.07 -1.11
CA GLY A 103 4.89 2.88 0.02
C GLY A 103 4.76 4.38 -0.26
N ILE A 104 5.18 4.81 -1.44
CA ILE A 104 5.07 6.22 -1.88
C ILE A 104 3.60 6.64 -1.95
N LEU A 105 2.70 5.83 -2.52
CA LEU A 105 1.26 6.13 -2.56
C LEU A 105 0.72 6.38 -1.14
N HIS A 106 1.06 5.53 -0.17
CA HIS A 106 0.63 5.71 1.22
C HIS A 106 1.21 6.97 1.89
N VAL A 107 2.45 7.35 1.56
CA VAL A 107 3.06 8.61 2.02
C VAL A 107 2.32 9.83 1.42
N LEU A 108 2.00 9.80 0.13
CA LEU A 108 1.26 10.87 -0.54
C LEU A 108 -0.15 11.03 0.06
N ILE A 109 -0.88 9.91 0.24
CA ILE A 109 -2.19 9.91 0.90
C ILE A 109 -2.10 10.56 2.28
N ALA A 110 -1.10 10.21 3.09
CA ALA A 110 -0.94 10.74 4.43
C ALA A 110 -0.75 12.27 4.42
N ILE A 111 0.15 12.76 3.56
CA ILE A 111 0.48 14.18 3.46
C ILE A 111 -0.74 15.00 3.01
N GLU A 112 -1.47 14.53 2.01
CA GLU A 112 -2.62 15.25 1.45
C GLU A 112 -3.84 15.28 2.39
N ASN A 113 -3.95 14.28 3.27
CA ASN A 113 -5.08 14.15 4.19
C ASN A 113 -4.74 14.56 5.63
N LYS A 114 -3.53 15.06 5.92
CA LYS A 114 -3.07 15.42 7.28
C LYS A 114 -3.98 16.40 8.04
N ASN A 115 -4.75 17.22 7.34
CA ASN A 115 -5.67 18.20 7.91
C ASN A 115 -7.15 17.89 7.61
N LYS A 116 -7.45 16.74 7.02
CA LYS A 116 -8.83 16.37 6.63
C LYS A 116 -9.46 15.46 7.68
N SER A 117 -10.77 15.61 7.84
CA SER A 117 -11.59 14.65 8.59
C SER A 117 -11.91 13.47 7.67
N THR A 118 -11.00 12.49 7.61
CA THR A 118 -11.22 11.21 6.95
C THR A 118 -11.73 10.18 7.96
N LEU A 119 -12.33 9.07 7.49
CA LEU A 119 -12.71 7.95 8.36
C LEU A 119 -11.45 7.15 8.75
N GLY A 120 -10.73 7.69 9.73
CA GLY A 120 -9.41 7.22 10.19
C GLY A 120 -8.24 8.00 9.58
N THR A 121 -7.04 7.82 10.13
CA THR A 121 -5.81 8.44 9.59
C THR A 121 -5.30 7.64 8.39
N VAL A 122 -5.71 8.06 7.19
CA VAL A 122 -5.40 7.37 5.93
C VAL A 122 -3.92 7.48 5.55
N GLY A 123 -3.43 6.52 4.76
CA GLY A 123 -2.06 6.50 4.24
C GLY A 123 -1.01 6.08 5.28
N ILE A 124 -0.87 6.84 6.37
CA ILE A 124 0.27 6.73 7.28
C ILE A 124 0.44 5.31 7.85
N GLY A 125 -0.67 4.69 8.28
CA GLY A 125 -0.65 3.34 8.83
C GLY A 125 -0.18 2.27 7.84
N GLY A 126 -0.54 2.42 6.56
CA GLY A 126 -0.09 1.55 5.47
C GLY A 126 1.43 1.59 5.30
N TYR A 127 1.99 2.79 5.33
CA TYR A 127 3.44 2.98 5.23
C TYR A 127 4.20 2.48 6.46
N ILE A 128 3.89 3.02 7.66
CA ILE A 128 4.74 2.80 8.84
C ILE A 128 4.56 1.43 9.49
N ASN A 129 3.38 0.80 9.39
CA ASN A 129 3.11 -0.47 10.07
C ASN A 129 3.27 -1.70 9.16
N PHE A 130 3.36 -1.52 7.84
CA PHE A 130 3.39 -2.64 6.89
C PHE A 130 4.52 -2.51 5.87
N ILE A 131 4.52 -1.47 5.04
CA ILE A 131 5.41 -1.41 3.86
C ILE A 131 6.85 -1.07 4.25
N ARG A 132 7.06 0.00 5.04
CA ARG A 132 8.40 0.39 5.47
C ARG A 132 9.07 -0.72 6.30
N PRO A 133 8.42 -1.36 7.27
CA PRO A 133 9.01 -2.50 7.98
C PRO A 133 9.33 -3.68 7.07
N GLU A 134 8.52 -3.97 6.05
CA GLU A 134 8.81 -5.03 5.08
C GLU A 134 10.07 -4.72 4.25
N LEU A 135 10.23 -3.49 3.76
CA LEU A 135 11.44 -3.05 3.07
C LEU A 135 12.69 -3.11 3.97
N TYR A 136 12.54 -2.71 5.23
CA TYR A 136 13.63 -2.79 6.21
C TYR A 136 14.04 -4.25 6.46
N LEU A 137 13.07 -5.13 6.66
CA LEU A 137 13.29 -6.56 6.85
C LEU A 137 14.06 -7.16 5.65
N TRP A 138 13.56 -6.91 4.44
CA TRP A 138 14.13 -7.47 3.22
C TRP A 138 15.56 -6.98 2.94
N PHE A 139 15.82 -5.67 3.03
CA PHE A 139 17.07 -5.10 2.51
C PHE A 139 18.06 -4.63 3.57
N ILE A 140 17.60 -4.31 4.79
CA ILE A 140 18.48 -3.83 5.87
C ILE A 140 18.85 -4.98 6.82
N MET A 141 17.90 -5.87 7.09
CA MET A 141 18.13 -7.09 7.87
C MET A 141 18.53 -8.30 7.02
N ASN A 142 18.48 -8.19 5.68
CA ASN A 142 18.79 -9.28 4.73
C ASN A 142 17.87 -10.51 4.88
N GLU A 143 16.60 -10.30 5.23
CA GLU A 143 15.63 -11.37 5.41
C GLU A 143 14.84 -11.59 4.11
N VAL A 144 15.33 -12.53 3.30
CA VAL A 144 14.73 -12.85 1.99
C VAL A 144 13.41 -13.63 2.18
N PRO A 145 12.30 -13.18 1.58
CA PRO A 145 11.03 -13.89 1.73
C PRO A 145 11.06 -15.29 1.10
N THR A 146 10.36 -16.24 1.70
CA THR A 146 10.33 -17.63 1.22
C THR A 146 9.16 -17.94 0.30
N ALA A 147 8.00 -17.30 0.49
CA ALA A 147 6.81 -17.48 -0.33
C ALA A 147 7.04 -16.95 -1.76
N THR A 148 6.71 -17.75 -2.78
CA THR A 148 6.97 -17.43 -4.20
C THR A 148 6.47 -16.05 -4.61
N TRP A 149 5.24 -15.70 -4.25
CA TRP A 149 4.66 -14.40 -4.61
C TRP A 149 5.41 -13.23 -3.95
N ARG A 150 5.93 -13.40 -2.72
CA ARG A 150 6.77 -12.40 -2.04
C ARG A 150 8.16 -12.33 -2.64
N LYS A 151 8.74 -13.45 -3.07
CA LYS A 151 10.02 -13.48 -3.79
C LYS A 151 9.95 -12.67 -5.08
N ASN A 152 8.90 -12.85 -5.87
CA ASN A 152 8.70 -12.07 -7.08
C ASN A 152 8.63 -10.56 -6.79
N CYS A 153 7.92 -10.16 -5.73
CA CYS A 153 7.85 -8.76 -5.30
C CYS A 153 9.21 -8.24 -4.80
N TYR A 154 9.94 -9.04 -4.03
CA TYR A 154 11.30 -8.73 -3.57
C TYR A 154 12.27 -8.55 -4.74
N GLU A 155 12.27 -9.46 -5.70
CA GLU A 155 13.14 -9.42 -6.89
C GLU A 155 12.82 -8.21 -7.78
N LYS A 156 11.55 -7.83 -7.91
CA LYS A 156 11.10 -6.66 -8.68
C LYS A 156 11.74 -5.36 -8.20
N VAL A 157 11.91 -5.22 -6.88
CA VAL A 157 12.43 -4.02 -6.23
C VAL A 157 13.82 -4.20 -5.63
N TYR A 158 14.50 -5.29 -5.98
CA TYR A 158 15.79 -5.63 -5.39
C TYR A 158 16.81 -4.49 -5.51
N MET A 159 17.53 -4.26 -4.41
CA MET A 159 18.64 -3.32 -4.32
C MET A 159 19.59 -3.70 -3.19
N GLU A 160 20.79 -3.14 -3.24
CA GLU A 160 21.78 -3.30 -2.18
C GLU A 160 21.37 -2.56 -0.90
N LYS A 161 21.83 -3.06 0.25
CA LYS A 161 21.50 -2.50 1.58
C LYS A 161 21.72 -0.98 1.68
N ASN A 162 22.84 -0.47 1.16
CA ASN A 162 23.12 0.96 1.22
C ASN A 162 22.14 1.79 0.36
N GLU A 163 21.75 1.27 -0.81
CA GLU A 163 20.73 1.93 -1.64
C GLU A 163 19.36 1.91 -0.94
N ALA A 164 19.01 0.81 -0.27
CA ALA A 164 17.77 0.72 0.50
C ALA A 164 17.74 1.71 1.68
N ILE A 165 18.87 1.89 2.39
CA ILE A 165 19.01 2.88 3.47
C ILE A 165 18.79 4.29 2.90
N GLU A 166 19.44 4.64 1.79
CA GLU A 166 19.29 5.96 1.16
C GLU A 166 17.86 6.22 0.67
N LEU A 167 17.22 5.21 0.05
CA LEU A 167 15.84 5.27 -0.40
C LEU A 167 14.88 5.50 0.77
N LEU A 168 14.96 4.67 1.81
CA LEU A 168 14.09 4.79 2.97
C LEU A 168 14.30 6.12 3.69
N ALA A 169 15.56 6.56 3.86
CA ALA A 169 15.84 7.87 4.42
C ALA A 169 15.22 9.00 3.60
N LYS A 170 15.23 8.93 2.26
CA LYS A 170 14.61 9.95 1.41
C LYS A 170 13.08 9.96 1.54
N ILE A 171 12.42 8.81 1.56
CA ILE A 171 10.97 8.72 1.75
C ILE A 171 10.59 9.19 3.17
N ASP A 172 11.30 8.72 4.20
CA ASP A 172 11.09 9.10 5.60
C ASP A 172 11.26 10.61 5.79
N ASN A 173 12.35 11.20 5.25
CA ASN A 173 12.59 12.63 5.32
C ASN A 173 11.48 13.42 4.62
N PHE A 174 11.02 12.97 3.44
CA PHE A 174 9.91 13.60 2.75
C PHE A 174 8.63 13.56 3.58
N LEU A 175 8.33 12.42 4.22
CA LEU A 175 7.19 12.28 5.12
C LEU A 175 7.31 13.21 6.34
N VAL A 176 8.44 13.17 7.07
CA VAL A 176 8.67 13.99 8.27
C VAL A 176 8.59 15.49 7.96
N ASN A 177 9.09 15.91 6.80
CA ASN A 177 9.04 17.32 6.41
C ASN A 177 7.62 17.81 6.05
N ASN A 178 6.71 16.89 5.70
CA ASN A 178 5.39 17.25 5.16
C ASN A 178 4.21 16.74 6.00
N TYR A 179 4.45 15.91 7.01
CA TYR A 179 3.46 15.28 7.88
C TYR A 179 3.87 15.39 9.35
N GLN A 180 2.89 15.38 10.27
CA GLN A 180 3.15 15.50 11.71
C GLN A 180 3.62 14.17 12.32
N ILE A 181 4.84 13.75 11.98
CA ILE A 181 5.50 12.53 12.49
C ILE A 181 7.01 12.76 12.63
N THR A 182 7.67 12.04 13.54
CA THR A 182 9.12 12.09 13.74
C THR A 182 9.80 10.80 13.26
N HIS A 183 11.11 10.85 13.00
CA HIS A 183 11.90 9.65 12.71
C HIS A 183 11.86 8.63 13.85
N GLU A 184 11.80 9.09 15.10
CA GLU A 184 11.68 8.22 16.28
C GLU A 184 10.39 7.39 16.21
N MET A 185 9.25 8.01 15.93
CA MET A 185 7.96 7.32 15.77
C MET A 185 7.99 6.30 14.61
N ILE A 186 8.63 6.64 13.50
CA ILE A 186 8.77 5.75 12.34
C ILE A 186 9.61 4.51 12.71
N ASN A 187 10.71 4.70 13.44
CA ASN A 187 11.57 3.61 13.88
C ASN A 187 10.89 2.74 14.93
N GLU A 188 10.19 3.33 15.90
CA GLU A 188 9.40 2.61 16.90
C GLU A 188 8.33 1.72 16.24
N ALA A 189 7.62 2.23 15.22
CA ALA A 189 6.65 1.44 14.46
C ALA A 189 7.28 0.21 13.79
N THR A 190 8.52 0.37 13.31
CA THR A 190 9.28 -0.71 12.66
C THR A 190 9.75 -1.76 13.67
N GLU A 191 10.22 -1.34 14.85
CA GLU A 191 10.57 -2.26 15.93
C GLU A 191 9.34 -3.03 16.44
N ASN A 192 8.22 -2.33 16.63
CA ASN A 192 6.94 -2.93 17.00
C ASN A 192 6.44 -3.97 16.00
N TYR A 193 6.70 -3.76 14.70
CA TYR A 193 6.41 -4.77 13.67
C TYR A 193 7.25 -6.04 13.90
N PHE A 194 8.54 -5.91 14.23
CA PHE A 194 9.42 -7.06 14.49
C PHE A 194 9.02 -7.86 15.73
N TYR A 195 8.49 -7.22 16.77
CA TYR A 195 7.94 -7.93 17.93
C TYR A 195 6.70 -8.77 17.60
N LYS A 196 5.91 -8.39 16.59
CA LYS A 196 4.67 -9.09 16.22
C LYS A 196 4.88 -10.30 15.31
N ILE A 197 6.01 -10.36 14.61
CA ILE A 197 6.31 -11.44 13.65
C ILE A 197 7.26 -12.51 14.21
N ARG A 198 7.75 -12.32 15.45
CA ARG A 198 8.53 -13.30 16.22
C ARG A 198 7.60 -14.12 17.11
#